data_AF-A0A428YSX7-F1
#
_entry.id   AF-A0A428YSX7-F1
#
_cell.length_a   1.000
_cell.length_b   1.000
_cell.length_c   1.000
_cell.angle_alpha   90.00
_cell.angle_beta   90.00
_cell.angle_gamma   90.00
#
_symmetry.space_group_name_H-M   'P 1'
#
loop_
_entity.id
_entity.type
_entity.pdbx_description
1 polymer ?
#
loop_
_entity_poly.entity_id
_entity_poly.type
_entity_poly.pdbx_seq_one_letter_code
_entity_poly.pdbx_strand_id
1 'polypeptide(L)'
;MDGDARLRVTLLGAVQVSRGDAGLPVPGARLQGLLARLALAGGRAVDPGVLVDAIWAEDLPAGPAHALQTLVSRLRRALGSAGDVAQVAGGYRLDVAAADVDALRFERLAAAGRDRL
;
A
#
# COMPACT_ATOMS: atom_id res chain seq x y z
N MET A 1 -6.42 21.83 12.66
CA MET A 1 -6.18 21.89 11.20
C MET A 1 -5.18 20.78 10.90
N ASP A 2 -5.63 19.53 10.84
CA ASP A 2 -4.76 18.34 10.74
C ASP A 2 -4.27 18.13 9.31
N GLY A 3 -3.52 19.12 8.80
CA GLY A 3 -2.92 19.08 7.48
C GLY A 3 -1.73 18.10 7.34
N ASP A 4 -1.32 17.45 8.44
CA ASP A 4 -0.15 16.56 8.51
C ASP A 4 -0.48 15.17 9.09
N ALA A 5 -1.77 14.80 9.11
CA ALA A 5 -2.17 13.47 9.57
C ALA A 5 -1.55 12.41 8.64
N ARG A 6 -0.74 11.52 9.22
CA ARG A 6 -0.03 10.46 8.49
C ARG A 6 -0.98 9.37 8.03
N LEU A 7 -0.65 8.77 6.89
CA LEU A 7 -1.33 7.58 6.39
C LEU A 7 -0.97 6.39 7.27
N ARG A 8 -1.98 5.62 7.69
CA ARG A 8 -1.82 4.35 8.41
C ARG A 8 -2.52 3.23 7.66
N VAL A 9 -1.87 2.07 7.59
CA VAL A 9 -2.40 0.89 6.91
C VAL A 9 -2.43 -0.28 7.88
N THR A 10 -3.58 -0.95 7.97
CA THR A 10 -3.74 -2.20 8.70
C THR A 10 -3.98 -3.36 7.74
N LEU A 11 -3.19 -4.41 7.89
CA LEU A 11 -3.17 -5.62 7.07
C LEU A 11 -3.36 -6.89 7.91
N LEU A 12 -3.14 -6.82 9.23
CA LEU A 12 -3.35 -7.94 10.14
C LEU A 12 -4.84 -8.05 10.50
N GLY A 13 -5.65 -8.42 9.50
CA GLY A 13 -7.10 -8.47 9.58
C GLY A 13 -7.72 -7.96 8.27
N ALA A 14 -8.85 -7.26 8.37
CA ALA A 14 -9.39 -6.55 7.23
C ALA A 14 -8.43 -5.45 6.78
N VAL A 15 -8.23 -5.31 5.46
CA VAL A 15 -7.41 -4.23 4.90
C VAL A 15 -8.10 -2.89 5.15
N GLN A 16 -7.48 -2.01 5.94
CA GLN A 16 -8.00 -0.67 6.20
C GLN A 16 -6.91 0.38 6.01
N VAL A 17 -7.35 1.58 5.64
CA VAL A 17 -6.50 2.77 5.57
C VAL A 17 -7.14 3.86 6.38
N SER A 18 -6.33 4.63 7.09
CA SER A 18 -6.77 5.83 7.78
C SER A 18 -5.76 6.96 7.61
N ARG A 19 -6.25 8.18 7.73
CA ARG A 19 -5.44 9.39 7.87
C ARG A 19 -5.89 10.10 9.14
N GLY A 20 -5.07 10.03 10.19
CA GLY A 20 -5.53 10.37 11.54
C GLY A 20 -6.72 9.49 11.92
N ASP A 21 -7.82 10.09 12.36
CA ASP A 21 -9.04 9.37 12.76
C ASP A 21 -10.02 9.13 11.59
N ALA A 22 -9.71 9.65 10.40
CA ALA A 22 -10.54 9.46 9.22
C ALA A 22 -10.20 8.15 8.51
N GLY A 23 -11.17 7.24 8.41
CA GLY A 23 -11.07 6.04 7.57
C GLY A 23 -11.19 6.39 6.09
N LEU A 24 -10.30 5.81 5.27
CA LEU A 24 -10.28 5.99 3.81
C LEU A 24 -10.74 4.68 3.15
N PRO A 25 -11.94 4.65 2.54
CA PRO A 25 -12.47 3.43 1.95
C PRO A 25 -11.69 3.04 0.69
N VAL A 26 -11.16 1.82 0.68
CA VAL A 26 -10.46 1.24 -0.47
C VAL A 26 -11.26 0.02 -0.96
N PRO A 27 -12.24 0.23 -1.86
CA PRO A 27 -13.15 -0.83 -2.26
C PRO A 27 -12.53 -1.80 -3.29
N GLY A 28 -12.80 -3.08 -3.10
CA GLY A 28 -12.50 -4.14 -4.07
C GLY A 28 -11.13 -4.80 -3.89
N ALA A 29 -11.11 -6.11 -4.09
CA ALA A 29 -9.95 -6.96 -3.80
C ALA A 29 -8.68 -6.53 -4.55
N ARG A 30 -8.78 -6.16 -5.82
CA ARG A 30 -7.61 -5.72 -6.62
C ARG A 30 -7.02 -4.40 -6.11
N LEU A 31 -7.86 -3.47 -5.64
CA LEU A 31 -7.40 -2.20 -5.10
C LEU A 31 -6.76 -2.38 -3.72
N GLN A 32 -7.37 -3.23 -2.89
CA GLN A 32 -6.82 -3.65 -1.59
C GLN A 32 -5.50 -4.41 -1.76
N GLY A 33 -5.39 -5.28 -2.77
CA GLY A 33 -4.16 -6.00 -3.09
C GLY A 33 -3.02 -5.08 -3.53
N LEU A 34 -3.31 -4.10 -4.40
CA LEU A 34 -2.34 -3.07 -4.78
C LEU A 34 -1.85 -2.29 -3.55
N LEU A 35 -2.79 -1.81 -2.72
CA LEU A 35 -2.48 -1.11 -1.47
C LEU A 35 -1.60 -1.95 -0.55
N ALA A 36 -2.00 -3.20 -0.28
CA ALA A 36 -1.28 -4.10 0.62
C ALA A 36 0.15 -4.34 0.11
N ARG A 37 0.31 -4.62 -1.19
CA ARG A 37 1.62 -4.87 -1.78
C ARG A 37 2.55 -3.66 -1.68
N LEU A 38 2.04 -2.45 -1.87
CA LEU A 38 2.80 -1.22 -1.71
C LEU A 38 3.09 -0.90 -0.24
N ALA A 39 2.13 -1.11 0.67
CA ALA A 39 2.30 -0.89 2.10
C ALA A 39 3.38 -1.80 2.70
N LEU A 40 3.41 -3.08 2.30
CA LEU A 40 4.47 -4.02 2.70
C LEU A 40 5.86 -3.65 2.17
N ALA A 41 5.95 -2.79 1.15
CA ALA A 41 7.24 -2.22 0.73
C ALA A 41 7.76 -1.16 1.70
N GLY A 42 6.91 -0.61 2.57
CA GLY A 42 7.29 0.33 3.63
C GLY A 42 7.93 1.61 3.11
N GLY A 43 7.33 2.23 2.10
CA GLY A 43 7.85 3.45 1.47
C GLY A 43 8.97 3.22 0.45
N ARG A 44 9.21 1.97 0.02
CA ARG A 44 10.12 1.67 -1.10
C ARG A 44 9.35 1.53 -2.42
N ALA A 45 10.03 1.75 -3.53
CA ALA A 45 9.48 1.52 -4.85
C ALA A 45 9.24 0.03 -5.09
N VAL A 46 8.13 -0.29 -5.75
CA VAL A 46 7.77 -1.63 -6.21
C VAL A 46 7.65 -1.61 -7.72
N ASP A 47 8.32 -2.58 -8.35
CA ASP A 47 8.31 -2.76 -9.80
C ASP A 47 6.88 -3.02 -10.33
N PRO A 48 6.49 -2.42 -11.46
CA PRO A 48 5.16 -2.61 -12.03
C PRO A 48 4.82 -4.07 -12.38
N GLY A 49 5.78 -4.87 -12.84
CA GLY A 49 5.58 -6.29 -13.13
C GLY A 49 5.26 -7.07 -11.86
N VAL A 50 6.01 -6.81 -10.78
CA VAL A 50 5.73 -7.40 -9.46
C VAL A 50 4.34 -7.02 -8.93
N LEU A 51 3.89 -5.78 -9.19
CA LEU A 51 2.53 -5.37 -8.83
C LEU A 51 1.48 -6.08 -9.68
N VAL A 52 1.73 -6.24 -10.97
CA VAL A 52 0.82 -6.97 -11.86
C VAL A 52 0.68 -8.42 -11.41
N ASP A 53 1.81 -9.11 -11.19
CA ASP A 53 1.81 -10.51 -10.78
C ASP A 53 1.11 -10.71 -9.42
N ALA A 54 1.33 -9.79 -8.47
CA ALA A 54 0.72 -9.86 -7.15
C ALA A 54 -0.81 -9.62 -7.16
N ILE A 55 -1.33 -8.85 -8.12
CA ILE A 55 -2.76 -8.48 -8.18
C ILE A 55 -3.58 -9.47 -8.99
N TRP A 56 -3.01 -9.95 -10.10
CA TRP A 56 -3.73 -10.75 -11.08
C TRP A 56 -3.29 -12.21 -11.13
N ALA A 57 -2.07 -12.55 -10.70
CA ALA A 57 -1.50 -13.89 -10.82
C ALA A 57 -1.74 -14.46 -12.23
N GLU A 58 -2.57 -15.51 -12.36
CA GLU A 58 -2.89 -16.13 -13.64
C GLU A 58 -4.04 -15.45 -14.41
N ASP A 59 -4.85 -14.61 -13.77
CA ASP A 59 -5.99 -13.89 -14.36
C ASP A 59 -5.56 -12.53 -14.94
N LEU A 60 -4.57 -12.55 -15.84
CA LEU A 60 -4.00 -11.34 -16.44
C LEU A 60 -4.98 -10.66 -17.41
N PRO A 61 -5.19 -9.34 -17.30
CA PRO A 61 -5.96 -8.60 -18.29
C PRO A 61 -5.17 -8.47 -19.59
N ALA A 62 -5.86 -8.25 -20.72
CA ALA A 62 -5.23 -8.08 -22.03
C ALA A 62 -4.22 -6.91 -22.12
N GLY A 63 -4.27 -5.96 -21.18
CA GLY A 63 -3.33 -4.84 -21.07
C GLY A 63 -2.92 -4.57 -19.62
N PRO A 64 -1.99 -5.34 -19.04
CA PRO A 64 -1.65 -5.26 -17.61
C PRO A 64 -1.13 -3.89 -17.17
N ALA A 65 -0.29 -3.25 -17.99
CA ALA A 65 0.22 -1.91 -17.69
C ALA A 65 -0.91 -0.86 -17.58
N HIS A 66 -1.86 -0.89 -18.51
CA HIS A 66 -3.01 0.04 -18.51
C HIS A 66 -3.97 -0.26 -17.34
N ALA A 67 -4.20 -1.54 -17.05
CA ALA A 67 -5.01 -1.97 -15.90
C ALA A 67 -4.37 -1.51 -14.58
N LEU A 68 -3.04 -1.65 -14.43
CA LEU A 68 -2.31 -1.19 -13.26
C LEU A 68 -2.40 0.33 -13.11
N GLN A 69 -2.19 1.10 -14.18
CA GLN A 69 -2.35 2.56 -14.14
C GLN A 69 -3.76 2.98 -13.71
N THR A 70 -4.79 2.25 -14.16
CA THR A 70 -6.17 2.46 -13.75
C THR A 70 -6.35 2.21 -12.25
N LEU A 71 -5.81 1.11 -11.72
CA LEU A 71 -5.85 0.84 -10.28
C LEU A 71 -5.09 1.90 -9.48
N VAL A 72 -3.90 2.33 -9.92
CA VAL A 72 -3.13 3.39 -9.26
C VAL A 72 -3.91 4.70 -9.22
N SER A 73 -4.56 5.09 -10.34
CA SER A 73 -5.40 6.29 -10.37
C SER A 73 -6.57 6.19 -9.38
N ARG A 74 -7.23 5.03 -9.31
CA ARG A 74 -8.32 4.79 -8.35
C ARG A 74 -7.82 4.83 -6.90
N LEU A 75 -6.64 4.25 -6.64
CA LEU A 75 -6.05 4.23 -5.30
C LEU A 75 -5.73 5.65 -4.84
N ARG A 76 -5.07 6.46 -5.68
CA ARG A 76 -4.81 7.89 -5.39
C ARG A 76 -6.07 8.65 -5.02
N ARG A 77 -7.18 8.42 -5.73
CA ARG A 77 -8.47 9.05 -5.41
C ARG A 77 -9.01 8.57 -4.05
N ALA A 78 -8.92 7.28 -3.77
CA ALA A 78 -9.36 6.70 -2.49
C ALA A 78 -8.55 7.23 -1.29
N LEU A 79 -7.25 7.50 -1.49
CA LEU A 79 -6.36 8.02 -0.46
C LEU A 79 -6.49 9.54 -0.24
N GLY A 80 -7.15 10.24 -1.17
CA GLY A 80 -7.40 11.68 -1.07
C GLY A 80 -6.27 12.57 -1.59
N SER A 81 -5.13 11.99 -2.01
CA SER A 81 -4.02 12.73 -2.62
C SER A 81 -3.33 11.93 -3.73
N ALA A 82 -2.98 12.61 -4.83
CA ALA A 82 -2.18 12.03 -5.89
C ALA A 82 -0.74 11.71 -5.43
N GLY A 83 -0.24 12.42 -4.43
CA GLY A 83 1.11 12.24 -3.87
C GLY A 83 1.26 10.97 -3.03
N ASP A 84 0.16 10.43 -2.50
CA ASP A 84 0.19 9.24 -1.63
C ASP A 84 0.69 8.00 -2.37
N VAL A 85 0.50 7.94 -3.68
CA VAL A 85 1.13 6.91 -4.53
C VAL A 85 1.97 7.60 -5.58
N ALA A 86 3.27 7.69 -5.35
CA ALA A 86 4.20 8.31 -6.29
C ALA A 86 4.65 7.30 -7.36
N GLN A 87 4.77 7.79 -8.61
CA GLN A 87 5.56 7.10 -9.63
C GLN A 87 6.99 7.61 -9.51
N VAL A 88 7.94 6.69 -9.35
CA VAL A 88 9.36 6.99 -9.10
C VAL A 88 10.24 6.11 -9.99
N ALA A 89 11.55 6.39 -10.00
CA ALA A 89 12.50 5.45 -10.57
C ALA A 89 12.36 4.08 -9.88
N GLY A 90 12.12 3.03 -10.66
CA GLY A 90 11.87 1.68 -10.13
C GLY A 90 10.41 1.32 -9.86
N GLY A 91 9.44 2.18 -10.20
CA GLY A 91 8.01 1.83 -10.23
C GLY A 91 7.13 2.72 -9.36
N TYR A 92 6.29 2.11 -8.52
CA TYR A 92 5.33 2.82 -7.68
C TYR A 92 5.70 2.72 -6.19
N ARG A 93 5.49 3.80 -5.45
CA ARG A 93 5.74 3.87 -4.01
C ARG A 93 4.51 4.44 -3.31
N LEU A 94 4.09 3.81 -2.22
CA LEU A 94 3.14 4.40 -1.27
C LEU A 94 3.90 5.29 -0.28
N ASP A 95 3.46 6.52 -0.09
CA ASP A 95 4.01 7.45 0.89
C ASP A 95 3.51 7.10 2.29
N VAL A 96 4.13 6.09 2.88
CA VAL A 96 3.85 5.59 4.23
C VAL A 96 5.14 5.19 4.92
N ALA A 97 5.29 5.53 6.19
CA ALA A 97 6.41 5.04 6.98
C ALA A 97 6.18 3.57 7.35
N ALA A 98 7.24 2.77 7.37
CA ALA A 98 7.14 1.36 7.77
C ALA A 98 6.55 1.18 9.19
N ALA A 99 6.69 2.15 10.09
CA ALA A 99 6.11 2.11 11.43
C ALA A 99 4.58 2.32 11.45
N ASP A 100 4.02 2.89 10.38
CA ASP A 100 2.59 3.17 10.22
C ASP A 100 1.86 2.04 9.47
N VAL A 101 2.56 0.94 9.18
CA VAL A 101 2.01 -0.31 8.64
C VAL A 101 2.08 -1.37 9.74
N ASP A 102 0.93 -1.86 10.19
CA ASP A 102 0.83 -2.78 11.34
C ASP A 102 1.67 -4.06 11.19
N ALA A 103 1.67 -4.67 10.01
CA ALA A 103 2.43 -5.88 9.71
C ALA A 103 3.95 -5.66 9.84
N LEU A 104 4.46 -4.55 9.29
CA LEU A 104 5.88 -4.21 9.38
C LEU A 104 6.28 -3.81 10.81
N ARG A 105 5.39 -3.11 11.52
CA ARG A 105 5.57 -2.80 12.94
C ARG A 105 5.62 -4.08 13.78
N PHE A 106 4.73 -5.03 13.52
CA PHE A 106 4.70 -6.32 14.18
C PHE A 106 6.00 -7.10 13.95
N GLU A 107 6.44 -7.24 12.69
CA GLU A 107 7.69 -7.95 12.34
C GLU A 107 8.90 -7.37 13.09
N ARG A 108 9.03 -6.04 13.13
CA ARG A 108 10.11 -5.35 13.85
C ARG A 108 10.07 -5.63 15.35
N LEU A 109 8.89 -5.56 15.95
CA LEU A 109 8.71 -5.81 17.39
C LEU A 109 8.98 -7.28 17.75
N ALA A 110 8.52 -8.21 16.90
CA ALA A 110 8.75 -9.64 17.07
C ALA A 110 10.25 -9.99 16.98
N ALA A 111 10.99 -9.38 16.04
CA ALA A 111 12.44 -9.53 15.96
C ALA A 111 13.15 -9.01 17.22
N ALA A 112 12.82 -7.79 17.65
CA ALA A 112 13.41 -7.19 18.84
C ALA A 112 13.11 -7.95 20.15
N GLY A 113 12.03 -8.73 20.19
CA GLY A 113 11.72 -9.65 21.28
C GLY A 113 12.58 -10.90 21.26
N ARG A 114 12.82 -11.49 20.07
CA ARG A 114 13.71 -12.66 19.93
C ARG A 114 15.15 -12.37 20.32
N ASP A 115 15.65 -11.17 20.01
CA ASP A 115 17.02 -10.77 20.36
C ASP A 115 17.25 -10.54 21.87
N ARG A 116 16.17 -10.58 22.67
CA ARG A 116 16.21 -10.38 24.13
C ARG A 116 15.98 -11.67 24.93
N LEU A 117 15.77 -12.79 24.25
CA LEU A 117 15.66 -14.14 24.83
C LEU A 117 16.99 -14.88 24.68
#